data_AF-A0A859QJ06-F1
#
_entry.id   AF-A0A859QJ06-F1
#
_cell.length_a   1.000
_cell.length_b   1.000
_cell.length_c   1.000
_cell.angle_alpha   90.00
_cell.angle_beta   90.00
_cell.angle_gamma   90.00
#
_symmetry.space_group_name_H-M   'P 1'
#
loop_
_entity.id
_entity.type
_entity.pdbx_description
1 polymer ?
#
loop_
_entity_poly.entity_id
_entity_poly.type
_entity_poly.pdbx_seq_one_letter_code
_entity_poly.pdbx_strand_id
1 'polypeptide(L)'
;MGYAVRKLGLSFALALAGATAALSVEVGTQPGAAQTQGDSMKEFMAANPDCMEFNDQCSFCAVVNGVAECSTPQIACVKQKIQCTKRAGK
;
A
#
# COMPACT_ATOMS: atom_id res chain seq x y z
N MET A 1 45.76 7.75 -59.09
CA MET A 1 44.79 8.68 -59.72
C MET A 1 43.39 8.11 -59.50
N GLY A 2 42.38 8.81 -58.97
CA GLY A 2 42.28 10.20 -58.61
C GLY A 2 41.21 10.42 -57.53
N TYR A 3 41.53 11.31 -56.58
CA TYR A 3 40.61 11.81 -55.59
C TYR A 3 39.83 12.96 -56.24
N ALA A 4 38.62 12.69 -56.72
CA ALA A 4 37.72 13.73 -57.19
C ALA A 4 36.82 14.19 -56.03
N VAL A 5 37.31 15.21 -55.33
CA VAL A 5 36.52 16.20 -54.60
C VAL A 5 35.30 16.60 -55.43
N ARG A 6 34.09 16.48 -54.87
CA ARG A 6 32.93 17.40 -55.07
C ARG A 6 31.64 16.77 -54.54
N LYS A 7 31.24 17.18 -53.34
CA LYS A 7 30.11 18.09 -53.12
C LYS A 7 29.77 18.08 -51.64
N LEU A 8 30.04 19.23 -51.02
CA LEU A 8 29.28 19.74 -49.88
C LEU A 8 27.80 19.48 -50.14
N GLY A 9 27.26 18.47 -49.48
CA GLY A 9 25.85 18.21 -49.33
C GLY A 9 25.64 17.90 -47.86
N LEU A 10 25.64 18.95 -47.05
CA LEU A 10 25.41 18.90 -45.61
C LEU A 10 23.92 18.57 -45.40
N SER A 11 23.54 17.33 -45.67
CA SER A 11 22.19 16.83 -45.39
C SER A 11 22.09 16.59 -43.90
N PHE A 12 21.51 17.58 -43.22
CA PHE A 12 20.96 17.50 -41.88
C PHE A 12 20.10 16.24 -41.75
N ALA A 13 20.62 15.22 -41.07
CA ALA A 13 19.83 14.10 -40.58
C ALA A 13 19.91 14.08 -39.05
N LEU A 14 19.22 15.03 -38.43
CA LEU A 14 18.92 14.97 -37.00
C LEU A 14 17.82 13.91 -36.81
N ALA A 15 18.23 12.64 -36.63
CA ALA A 15 17.33 11.60 -36.17
C ALA A 15 17.18 11.70 -34.65
N LEU A 16 16.30 12.59 -34.18
CA LEU A 16 15.77 12.56 -32.82
C LEU A 16 14.59 11.59 -32.77
N ALA A 17 14.87 10.33 -32.46
CA ALA A 17 13.85 9.36 -32.08
C ALA A 17 14.31 8.66 -30.78
N GLY A 18 14.46 9.45 -29.72
CA GLY A 18 14.60 8.95 -28.36
C GLY A 18 13.29 9.12 -27.61
N ALA A 19 12.26 8.34 -27.96
CA ALA A 19 11.10 8.21 -27.09
C ALA A 19 11.49 7.28 -25.94
N THR A 20 12.14 7.82 -24.90
CA THR A 20 12.21 7.14 -23.62
C THR A 20 10.79 7.05 -23.10
N ALA A 21 10.19 5.85 -23.19
CA ALA A 21 9.00 5.53 -22.44
C ALA A 21 9.37 5.64 -20.96
N ALA A 22 9.09 6.79 -20.37
CA ALA A 22 9.02 6.91 -18.92
C ALA A 22 7.88 6.00 -18.49
N LEU A 23 8.22 4.80 -18.02
CA LEU A 23 7.32 4.05 -17.16
C LEU A 23 7.21 4.88 -15.88
N SER A 24 6.30 5.86 -15.89
CA SER A 24 5.71 6.34 -14.66
C SER A 24 5.04 5.11 -14.05
N VAL A 25 5.78 4.44 -13.16
CA VAL A 25 5.15 3.69 -12.09
C VAL A 25 4.34 4.75 -11.35
N GLU A 26 3.09 4.90 -11.76
CA GLU A 26 2.08 5.32 -10.83
C GLU A 26 2.14 4.24 -9.76
N VAL A 27 2.90 4.53 -8.69
CA VAL A 27 2.56 4.01 -7.38
C VAL A 27 1.18 4.58 -7.19
N GLY A 28 0.19 3.84 -7.68
CA GLY A 28 -1.19 4.10 -7.38
C GLY A 28 -1.18 4.29 -5.89
N THR A 29 -1.43 5.52 -5.47
CA THR A 29 -1.99 5.73 -4.15
C THR A 29 -3.36 5.09 -4.26
N GLN A 30 -3.36 3.77 -4.19
CA GLN A 30 -4.52 3.02 -3.77
C GLN A 30 -4.92 3.74 -2.48
N PRO A 31 -6.15 4.25 -2.36
CA PRO A 31 -6.65 4.74 -1.10
C PRO A 31 -6.68 3.52 -0.16
N GLY A 32 -5.52 3.22 0.41
CA GLY A 32 -5.27 2.02 1.18
C GLY A 32 -5.90 2.25 2.52
N ALA A 33 -7.14 1.81 2.66
CA ALA A 33 -7.76 1.28 3.89
C ALA A 33 -7.71 2.14 5.17
N ALA A 34 -7.18 3.36 5.14
CA ALA A 34 -7.00 4.17 6.33
C ALA A 34 -8.32 4.79 6.82
N GLN A 35 -9.26 5.04 5.90
CA GLN A 35 -10.49 5.80 6.17
C GLN A 35 -11.64 4.95 6.76
N THR A 36 -11.44 3.66 7.06
CA THR A 36 -12.51 2.78 7.58
C THR A 36 -12.04 1.92 8.76
N GLN A 37 -10.77 2.00 9.15
CA GLN A 37 -10.20 1.08 10.12
C GLN A 37 -10.66 1.38 11.55
N GLY A 38 -10.74 2.66 11.92
CA GLY A 38 -11.26 3.08 13.23
C GLY A 38 -12.75 2.76 13.38
N ASP A 39 -13.52 3.01 12.32
CA ASP A 39 -14.95 2.70 12.30
C ASP A 39 -15.20 1.18 12.35
N SER A 40 -14.47 0.39 11.57
CA SER A 40 -14.60 -1.07 11.55
C SER A 40 -14.21 -1.72 12.89
N MET A 41 -13.21 -1.17 13.60
CA MET A 41 -12.82 -1.69 14.91
C MET A 41 -13.84 -1.34 15.99
N LYS A 42 -14.35 -0.11 15.99
CA LYS A 42 -15.40 0.33 16.91
C LYS A 42 -16.68 -0.49 16.71
N GLU A 43 -17.09 -0.72 15.46
CA GLU A 43 -18.22 -1.57 15.12
C GLU A 43 -18.03 -3.01 15.59
N PHE A 44 -16.83 -3.58 15.39
CA PHE A 44 -16.51 -4.92 15.87
C PHE A 44 -16.66 -5.03 17.39
N MET A 45 -16.10 -4.08 18.15
CA MET A 45 -16.22 -4.05 19.61
C MET A 45 -17.66 -3.90 20.07
N ALA A 46 -18.46 -3.06 19.40
CA ALA A 46 -19.88 -2.88 19.71
C ALA A 46 -20.68 -4.17 19.44
N ALA A 47 -20.35 -4.91 18.38
CA ALA A 47 -21.00 -6.17 18.02
C ALA A 47 -20.54 -7.37 18.89
N ASN A 48 -19.37 -7.28 19.52
CA ASN A 48 -18.78 -8.35 20.34
C ASN A 48 -18.37 -7.81 21.73
N PRO A 49 -19.35 -7.42 22.58
CA PRO A 49 -19.06 -6.81 23.88
C PRO A 49 -18.39 -7.77 24.88
N ASP A 50 -18.45 -9.07 24.64
CA ASP A 50 -17.81 -10.12 25.42
C ASP A 50 -16.35 -10.38 25.01
N CYS A 51 -15.91 -9.81 23.88
CA CYS A 51 -14.56 -10.03 23.37
C CYS A 51 -13.53 -9.16 24.09
N MET A 52 -12.60 -9.79 24.80
CA MET A 52 -11.56 -9.10 25.58
C MET A 52 -10.26 -8.93 24.81
N GLU A 53 -9.95 -9.84 23.90
CA GLU A 53 -8.77 -9.75 23.03
C GLU A 53 -9.16 -10.14 21.61
N PHE A 54 -8.63 -9.42 20.64
CA PHE A 54 -8.88 -9.67 19.22
C PHE A 54 -7.66 -9.27 18.38
N ASN A 55 -7.60 -9.72 17.14
CA ASN A 55 -6.58 -9.27 16.19
C ASN A 55 -7.11 -9.21 14.77
N ASP A 56 -6.40 -8.48 13.92
CA ASP A 56 -6.66 -8.35 12.48
C ASP A 56 -5.53 -8.98 11.64
N GLN A 57 -4.91 -10.05 12.16
CA GLN A 57 -3.63 -10.63 11.70
C GLN A 57 -2.40 -9.74 11.92
N CYS A 58 -2.53 -8.41 11.94
CA CYS A 58 -1.38 -7.50 11.99
C CYS A 58 -1.13 -6.90 13.36
N SER A 59 -2.18 -6.70 14.14
CA SER A 59 -2.14 -6.04 15.44
C SER A 59 -2.89 -6.91 16.44
N PHE A 60 -2.30 -7.10 17.62
CA PHE A 60 -2.97 -7.74 18.74
C PHE A 60 -3.55 -6.65 19.63
N CYS A 61 -4.85 -6.74 19.92
CA CYS A 61 -5.58 -5.75 20.68
C CYS A 61 -6.22 -6.37 21.92
N ALA A 62 -6.14 -5.66 23.04
CA ALA A 62 -6.89 -5.94 24.26
C ALA A 62 -7.91 -4.83 24.51
N VAL A 63 -9.08 -5.20 25.03
CA VAL A 63 -10.10 -4.22 25.44
C VAL A 63 -9.87 -3.85 26.90
N VAL A 64 -9.41 -2.62 27.14
CA VAL A 64 -9.12 -2.07 28.46
C VAL A 64 -10.02 -0.87 28.67
N ASN A 65 -10.86 -0.90 29.71
CA ASN A 65 -11.83 0.17 30.01
C ASN A 65 -12.72 0.57 28.81
N GLY A 66 -13.08 -0.40 27.96
CA GLY A 66 -13.91 -0.17 26.77
C GLY A 66 -13.16 0.42 25.57
N VAL A 67 -11.83 0.53 25.64
CA VAL A 67 -10.97 1.02 24.56
C VAL A 67 -10.07 -0.12 24.09
N ALA A 68 -9.84 -0.21 22.78
CA ALA A 68 -8.86 -1.14 22.23
C ALA A 68 -7.45 -0.58 22.39
N GLU A 69 -6.63 -1.28 23.18
CA GLU A 69 -5.19 -1.07 23.25
C GLU A 69 -4.50 -2.09 22.35
N CYS A 70 -3.87 -1.62 21.28
CA CYS A 70 -3.31 -2.48 20.23
C CYS A 70 -1.79 -2.35 20.14
N SER A 71 -1.13 -3.46 19.80
CA SER A 71 0.28 -3.47 19.41
C SER A 71 0.53 -2.67 18.12
N THR A 72 1.79 -2.33 17.87
CA THR A 72 2.21 -1.86 16.54
C THR A 72 2.03 -3.00 15.52
N PRO A 73 1.56 -2.70 14.29
CA PRO A 73 1.47 -3.71 13.24
C PRO A 73 2.81 -4.34 12.89
N GLN A 74 2.83 -5.64 12.60
CA GLN A 74 4.04 -6.31 12.12
C GLN A 74 4.44 -5.85 10.71
N ILE A 75 5.74 -5.89 10.39
CA ILE A 75 6.28 -5.52 9.07
C ILE A 75 5.70 -6.44 8.00
N ALA A 76 5.30 -5.85 6.87
CA ALA A 76 4.75 -6.56 5.70
C ALA A 76 3.48 -7.39 5.99
N CYS A 77 2.75 -7.09 7.07
CA CYS A 77 1.51 -7.78 7.36
C CYS A 77 0.34 -7.29 6.48
N VAL A 78 -0.47 -8.23 6.00
CA VAL A 78 -1.73 -7.96 5.28
C VAL A 78 -2.89 -8.11 6.26
N LYS A 79 -3.60 -7.00 6.52
CA LYS A 79 -4.75 -7.00 7.42
C LYS A 79 -5.82 -7.98 6.96
N GLN A 80 -6.38 -8.69 7.93
CA GLN A 80 -7.49 -9.61 7.75
C GLN A 80 -8.71 -9.13 8.52
N LYS A 81 -9.84 -9.82 8.34
CA LYS A 81 -11.05 -9.58 9.13
C LYS A 81 -10.73 -9.78 10.62
N ILE A 82 -11.16 -8.83 11.46
CA ILE A 82 -10.98 -8.89 12.91
C ILE A 82 -11.57 -10.19 13.48
N GLN A 83 -10.77 -10.89 14.28
CA GLN A 83 -11.15 -12.12 14.96
C GLN A 83 -11.01 -11.95 16.46
N CYS A 84 -12.03 -12.38 17.20
CA CYS A 84 -11.95 -12.49 18.66
C CYS A 84 -11.06 -13.67 19.04
N THR A 85 -10.00 -13.43 19.80
CA THR A 85 -9.10 -14.47 20.31
C THR A 85 -9.38 -14.86 21.75
N LYS A 86 -10.02 -13.98 22.52
CA LYS A 86 -10.40 -14.25 23.91
C LYS A 86 -11.72 -13.58 24.27
N ARG A 87 -12.58 -14.35 24.94
CA ARG A 87 -13.86 -13.90 25.46
C ARG A 87 -13.87 -13.91 26.99
N ALA A 88 -14.65 -13.02 27.58
CA ALA A 88 -14.89 -13.04 29.02
C ALA A 88 -15.52 -14.39 29.43
N GLY A 89 -14.97 -15.03 30.45
CA GLY A 89 -15.50 -16.28 31.02
C GLY A 89 -15.18 -17.56 30.24
N LYS A 90 -14.20 -17.54 29.32
CA LYS A 90 -13.78 -18.71 28.55
C LYS A 90 -12.28 -19.00 28.67
#